data_AF-A0A935P1I8-F1
#
_entry.id   AF-A0A935P1I8-F1
#
_cell.length_a   1.000
_cell.length_b   1.000
_cell.length_c   1.000
_cell.angle_alpha   90.00
_cell.angle_beta   90.00
_cell.angle_gamma   90.00
#
_symmetry.space_group_name_H-M   'P 1'
#
loop_
_entity.id
_entity.type
_entity.pdbx_description
1 polymer ?
#
loop_
_entity_poly.entity_id
_entity_poly.type
_entity_poly.pdbx_seq_one_letter_code
_entity_poly.pdbx_strand_id
1 'polypeptide(L)'
;MSDHAFRELAHPRFRFVEVDIFTRTLAADCMAHACQNLQPHRAQLDACCQYGADVDLAERDAILSHAGQLKQLLSPEAAAAPWFTEQVEIDPDYPSGRHVRTAVHGDGCVFLAHDGRGCAIHRASIEAGWDFHGIKPNICRLFPLTYDS
;
A
#
# COMPACT_ATOMS: atom_id res chain seq x y z
N MET A 1 5.62 -17.74 -18.58
CA MET A 1 4.74 -16.56 -18.71
C MET A 1 3.32 -17.09 -18.60
N SER A 2 2.68 -16.92 -17.45
CA SER A 2 1.23 -17.17 -17.35
C SER A 2 0.54 -16.15 -18.25
N ASP A 3 -0.25 -16.64 -19.19
CA ASP A 3 -1.07 -15.80 -20.05
C ASP A 3 -2.19 -15.25 -19.16
N HIS A 4 -1.97 -14.07 -18.58
CA HIS A 4 -2.94 -13.44 -17.68
C HIS A 4 -4.17 -13.07 -18.50
N ALA A 5 -5.24 -13.86 -18.40
CA ALA A 5 -6.46 -13.59 -19.13
C ALA A 5 -7.16 -12.37 -18.50
N PHE A 6 -7.25 -11.27 -19.25
CA PHE A 6 -8.01 -10.09 -18.83
C PHE A 6 -9.42 -10.09 -19.44
N ARG A 7 -10.40 -9.55 -18.71
CA ARG A 7 -11.78 -9.30 -19.16
C ARG A 7 -12.10 -7.83 -19.05
N GLU A 8 -12.68 -7.26 -20.10
CA GLU A 8 -13.27 -5.92 -20.07
C GLU A 8 -14.48 -5.87 -19.13
N LEU A 9 -14.61 -4.77 -18.41
CA LEU A 9 -15.70 -4.48 -17.49
C LEU A 9 -16.50 -3.28 -17.99
N ALA A 10 -17.82 -3.42 -18.01
CA ALA A 10 -18.74 -2.30 -18.24
C ALA A 10 -18.99 -1.53 -16.92
N HIS A 11 -17.96 -0.85 -16.40
CA HIS A 11 -18.02 -0.07 -15.16
C HIS A 11 -17.41 1.33 -15.34
N PRO A 12 -17.98 2.40 -14.75
CA PRO A 12 -17.51 3.78 -14.94
C PRO A 12 -16.07 4.05 -14.47
N ARG A 13 -15.53 3.19 -13.59
CA ARG A 13 -14.19 3.36 -12.99
C ARG A 13 -13.25 2.18 -13.20
N PHE A 14 -13.76 1.00 -13.55
CA PHE A 14 -12.93 -0.21 -13.68
C PHE A 14 -13.06 -0.73 -15.11
N ARG A 15 -11.95 -0.82 -15.84
CA ARG A 15 -11.95 -1.13 -17.28
C ARG A 15 -11.65 -2.58 -17.58
N PHE A 16 -10.70 -3.16 -16.86
CA PHE A 16 -10.29 -4.55 -17.04
C PHE A 16 -10.15 -5.25 -15.69
N VAL A 17 -10.28 -6.57 -15.72
CA VAL A 17 -9.99 -7.44 -14.58
C VAL A 17 -9.21 -8.66 -15.04
N GLU A 18 -8.16 -9.02 -14.33
CA GLU A 18 -7.49 -10.31 -14.50
C GLU A 18 -8.43 -11.41 -13.99
N VAL A 19 -8.79 -12.38 -14.84
CA VAL A 19 -9.77 -13.44 -14.51
C VAL A 19 -9.39 -14.21 -13.24
N ASP A 20 -8.09 -14.43 -13.05
CA ASP A 20 -7.59 -15.16 -11.89
C ASP A 20 -7.78 -14.38 -10.58
N ILE A 21 -8.14 -13.08 -10.61
CA ILE A 21 -8.37 -12.33 -9.37
C ILE A 21 -9.45 -12.95 -8.49
N PHE A 22 -10.47 -13.57 -9.09
CA PHE A 22 -11.59 -14.17 -8.36
C PHE A 22 -11.20 -15.41 -7.57
N THR A 23 -10.01 -15.97 -7.82
CA THR A 23 -9.45 -17.09 -7.06
C THR A 23 -8.28 -16.66 -6.16
N ARG A 24 -7.87 -15.38 -6.19
CA ARG A 24 -6.82 -14.86 -5.32
C ARG A 24 -7.38 -14.50 -3.95
N THR A 25 -6.69 -14.93 -2.90
CA THR A 25 -6.99 -14.56 -1.52
C THR A 25 -6.30 -13.24 -1.18
N LEU A 26 -7.09 -12.22 -0.83
CA LEU A 26 -6.58 -10.98 -0.25
C LEU A 26 -6.19 -11.22 1.22
N ALA A 27 -5.05 -10.70 1.65
CA ALA A 27 -4.75 -10.61 3.07
C ALA A 27 -5.49 -9.40 3.66
N ALA A 28 -6.65 -9.65 4.27
CA ALA A 28 -7.45 -8.61 4.93
C ALA A 28 -6.73 -7.95 6.12
N ASP A 29 -5.79 -8.68 6.73
CA ASP A 29 -4.94 -8.21 7.81
C ASP A 29 -3.45 -8.33 7.40
N CYS A 30 -2.80 -7.18 7.21
CA CYS A 30 -1.38 -7.13 6.89
C CYS A 30 -0.48 -7.57 8.05
N MET A 31 -0.98 -7.54 9.29
CA MET A 31 -0.23 -7.94 10.49
C MET A 31 -0.17 -9.46 10.66
N ALA A 32 -1.07 -10.20 10.01
CA ALA A 32 -0.98 -11.65 9.93
C ALA A 32 0.15 -12.12 9.00
N HIS A 33 0.73 -11.23 8.19
CA HIS A 33 1.82 -11.53 7.24
C HIS A 33 1.53 -12.69 6.28
N ALA A 34 0.25 -12.92 6.01
CA ALA A 34 -0.25 -14.02 5.19
C ALA A 34 -0.43 -13.63 3.72
N CYS A 35 0.09 -12.47 3.29
CA CYS A 35 0.07 -12.03 1.90
C CYS A 35 0.80 -13.04 1.00
N GLN A 36 0.05 -13.84 0.25
CA GLN A 36 0.59 -14.85 -0.67
C GLN A 36 0.46 -14.40 -2.14
N ASN A 37 0.92 -13.19 -2.47
CA ASN A 37 1.03 -12.85 -3.89
C ASN A 37 2.18 -13.64 -4.52
N LEU A 38 1.83 -14.55 -5.42
CA LEU A 38 2.74 -15.36 -6.20
C LEU A 38 2.97 -14.63 -7.53
N GLN A 39 4.17 -14.09 -7.73
CA GLN A 39 4.72 -14.10 -9.09
C GLN A 39 5.12 -15.54 -9.41
N PRO A 40 5.20 -15.95 -10.70
CA PRO A 40 5.26 -17.36 -11.11
C PRO A 40 6.26 -18.23 -10.32
N HIS A 41 7.32 -17.65 -9.77
CA HIS A 41 8.36 -18.38 -9.04
C HIS A 41 8.82 -17.74 -7.71
N ARG A 42 8.08 -16.80 -7.10
CA ARG A 42 8.48 -16.19 -5.82
C ARG A 42 7.30 -15.65 -5.02
N ALA A 43 7.18 -16.09 -3.77
CA ALA A 43 6.28 -15.48 -2.80
C ALA A 43 6.79 -14.06 -2.48
N GLN A 44 5.98 -13.05 -2.79
CA GLN A 44 6.25 -11.68 -2.37
C GLN A 44 5.50 -11.40 -1.07
N LEU A 45 6.04 -11.94 0.02
CA LEU A 45 5.53 -11.70 1.37
C LEU A 45 5.67 -10.19 1.67
N ASP A 46 4.55 -9.51 1.91
CA ASP A 46 4.54 -8.07 2.23
C ASP A 46 5.14 -7.17 1.13
N ALA A 47 4.95 -7.49 -0.16
CA ALA A 47 5.58 -6.78 -1.29
C ALA A 47 5.37 -5.25 -1.28
N CYS A 48 4.19 -4.77 -0.87
CA CYS A 48 3.92 -3.33 -0.74
C CYS A 48 4.87 -2.65 0.27
N CYS A 49 5.36 -3.40 1.26
CA CYS A 49 6.36 -2.92 2.21
C CYS A 49 7.79 -3.02 1.67
N GLN A 50 8.03 -3.65 0.51
CA GLN A 50 9.36 -3.80 -0.10
C GLN A 50 9.70 -2.70 -1.13
N TYR A 51 8.69 -2.13 -1.81
CA TYR A 51 8.92 -1.24 -2.96
C TYR A 51 8.32 0.17 -2.82
N GLY A 52 7.75 0.46 -1.65
CA GLY A 52 6.88 1.61 -1.46
C GLY A 52 5.53 1.43 -2.16
N ALA A 53 4.69 2.45 -2.04
CA ALA A 53 3.35 2.47 -2.57
C ALA A 53 3.01 3.88 -3.07
N ASP A 54 2.25 3.94 -4.15
CA ASP A 54 1.54 5.14 -4.57
C ASP A 54 0.35 5.41 -3.62
N VAL A 55 0.14 6.67 -3.27
CA VAL A 55 -0.74 7.10 -2.19
C VAL A 55 -1.55 8.28 -2.68
N ASP A 56 -2.88 8.17 -2.58
CA ASP A 56 -3.77 9.29 -2.87
C ASP A 56 -3.44 10.48 -1.95
N LEU A 57 -3.58 11.71 -2.44
CA LEU A 57 -3.25 12.90 -1.64
C LEU A 57 -4.06 13.00 -0.33
N ALA A 58 -5.34 12.58 -0.33
CA ALA A 58 -6.13 12.58 0.90
C ALA A 58 -5.60 11.56 1.91
N GLU A 59 -5.16 10.38 1.44
CA GLU A 59 -4.55 9.36 2.29
C GLU A 59 -3.19 9.83 2.83
N ARG A 60 -2.36 10.48 2.00
CA ARG A 60 -1.10 11.10 2.43
C ARG A 60 -1.32 12.07 3.58
N ASP A 61 -2.29 12.97 3.44
CA ASP A 61 -2.57 13.98 4.46
C ASP A 61 -3.10 13.34 5.75
N ALA A 62 -3.90 12.28 5.62
CA ALA A 62 -4.37 11.50 6.77
C ALA A 62 -3.25 10.70 7.46
N ILE A 63 -2.26 10.21 6.72
CA ILE A 63 -1.04 9.58 7.29
C ILE A 63 -0.25 10.62 8.10
N LEU A 64 -0.06 11.82 7.54
CA LEU A 64 0.67 12.90 8.20
C LEU A 64 -0.02 13.39 9.48
N SER A 65 -1.35 13.35 9.55
CA SER A 65 -2.09 13.70 10.77
C SER A 65 -1.86 12.70 11.93
N HIS A 66 -1.40 11.49 11.62
CA HIS A 66 -1.01 10.44 12.58
C HIS A 66 0.51 10.32 12.76
N ALA A 67 1.29 11.32 12.31
CA ALA A 67 2.74 11.23 12.31
C ALA A 67 3.34 10.99 13.71
N GLY A 68 2.72 11.50 14.77
CA GLY A 68 3.16 11.28 16.15
C GLY A 68 3.17 9.79 16.52
N GLN A 69 2.06 9.09 16.26
CA GLN A 69 1.94 7.65 16.52
C GLN A 69 2.88 6.84 15.62
N LEU A 70 2.98 7.20 14.34
CA LEU A 70 3.82 6.47 13.39
C LEU A 70 5.31 6.57 13.75
N LYS A 71 5.79 7.76 14.14
CA LYS A 71 7.20 7.97 14.52
C LYS A 71 7.65 7.12 15.71
N GLN A 72 6.74 6.70 16.58
CA GLN A 72 7.04 5.80 17.70
C GLN A 72 7.31 4.36 17.26
N LEU A 73 6.85 3.98 16.07
CA LEU A 73 6.99 2.63 15.49
C LEU A 73 8.07 2.54 14.42
N LEU A 74 8.56 3.67 13.93
CA LEU A 74 9.63 3.73 12.93
C LEU A 74 10.99 3.79 13.60
N SER A 75 12.04 3.35 12.89
CA SER A 75 13.41 3.64 13.33
C SER A 75 13.62 5.16 13.39
N PRO A 76 14.54 5.66 14.23
CA PRO A 76 14.84 7.10 14.28
C PRO A 76 15.18 7.69 12.91
N GLU A 77 15.87 6.94 12.06
CA GLU A 77 16.25 7.33 10.71
C GLU A 77 15.03 7.44 9.79
N ALA A 78 14.14 6.44 9.79
CA ALA A 78 12.91 6.46 8.99
C ALA A 78 11.91 7.52 9.50
N ALA A 79 11.84 7.74 10.81
CA ALA A 79 11.01 8.77 11.43
C ALA A 79 11.44 10.20 11.05
N ALA A 80 12.74 10.40 10.78
CA ALA A 80 13.32 11.67 10.36
C ALA A 80 13.39 11.85 8.84
N ALA A 81 13.29 10.77 8.07
CA ALA A 81 13.30 10.79 6.61
C ALA A 81 12.03 11.44 6.02
N PRO A 82 12.10 12.00 4.80
CA PRO A 82 10.90 12.34 4.06
C PRO A 82 10.11 11.06 3.76
N TRP A 83 8.83 11.02 4.14
CA TRP A 83 7.99 9.83 3.98
C TRP A 83 7.40 9.67 2.58
N PHE A 84 7.36 10.75 1.80
CA PHE A 84 6.79 10.77 0.46
C PHE A 84 7.76 11.45 -0.50
N THR A 85 7.68 11.07 -1.77
CA THR A 85 8.37 11.77 -2.86
C THR A 85 7.83 13.18 -3.02
N GLU A 86 8.67 14.11 -3.47
CA GLU A 86 8.26 15.50 -3.73
C GLU A 86 7.31 15.61 -4.94
N GLN A 87 7.48 14.72 -5.92
CA GLN A 87 6.68 14.70 -7.14
C GLN A 87 5.26 14.22 -6.86
N VAL A 88 4.29 15.05 -7.26
CA VAL A 88 2.86 14.70 -7.30
C VAL A 88 2.53 14.35 -8.75
N GLU A 89 2.04 13.14 -8.96
CA GLU A 89 1.57 12.65 -10.25
C GLU A 89 0.08 12.94 -10.43
N ILE A 90 -0.33 13.25 -11.66
CA ILE A 90 -1.74 13.42 -12.02
C ILE A 90 -2.23 12.09 -12.58
N ASP A 91 -3.23 11.50 -11.93
CA ASP A 91 -3.80 10.23 -12.31
C ASP A 91 -5.30 10.20 -11.92
N PRO A 92 -6.22 10.25 -12.90
CA PRO A 92 -7.66 10.32 -12.65
C PRO A 92 -8.25 9.07 -12.00
N ASP A 93 -7.52 7.94 -11.96
CA ASP A 93 -8.01 6.72 -11.32
C ASP A 93 -7.86 6.76 -9.80
N TYR A 94 -7.00 7.65 -9.29
CA TYR A 94 -6.93 7.96 -7.86
C TYR A 94 -8.11 8.85 -7.44
N PRO A 95 -8.68 8.66 -6.23
CA PRO A 95 -9.84 9.44 -5.75
C PRO A 95 -9.68 10.97 -5.85
N SER A 96 -8.49 11.50 -5.55
CA SER A 96 -8.17 12.93 -5.65
C SER A 96 -7.73 13.36 -7.06
N GLY A 97 -7.65 12.43 -8.00
CA GLY A 97 -7.08 12.61 -9.32
C GLY A 97 -5.55 12.76 -9.33
N ARG A 98 -4.89 12.49 -8.19
CA ARG A 98 -3.45 12.66 -7.98
C ARG A 98 -2.90 11.67 -6.97
N HIS A 99 -1.61 11.36 -7.06
CA HIS A 99 -0.92 10.57 -6.06
C HIS A 99 0.52 11.03 -5.83
N VAL A 100 1.09 10.61 -4.71
CA VAL A 100 2.54 10.65 -4.43
C VAL A 100 3.01 9.23 -4.15
N ARG A 101 4.31 8.98 -4.19
CA ARG A 101 4.87 7.69 -3.77
C ARG A 101 5.43 7.78 -2.36
N THR A 102 5.26 6.75 -1.54
CA THR A 102 6.02 6.63 -0.29
C THR A 102 7.51 6.48 -0.62
N ALA A 103 8.38 7.10 0.16
CA ALA A 103 9.81 6.89 0.04
C ALA A 103 10.20 5.44 0.38
N VAL A 104 11.36 5.02 -0.12
CA VAL A 104 12.03 3.78 0.25
C VAL A 104 13.14 4.13 1.24
N HIS A 105 13.20 3.44 2.37
CA HIS A 105 14.23 3.59 3.40
C HIS A 105 14.84 2.22 3.70
N GLY A 106 16.15 2.09 3.46
CA GLY A 106 16.82 0.78 3.49
C GLY A 106 16.26 -0.13 2.40
N ASP A 107 15.78 -1.31 2.80
CA ASP A 107 15.34 -2.37 1.89
C ASP A 107 13.82 -2.35 1.62
N GLY A 108 13.10 -1.29 2.04
CA GLY A 108 11.65 -1.28 1.96
C GLY A 108 10.99 0.10 2.03
N CYS A 109 9.66 0.10 1.97
CA CYS A 109 8.83 1.27 2.23
C CYS A 109 9.22 1.93 3.56
N VAL A 110 9.24 3.26 3.62
CA VAL A 110 9.52 4.01 4.85
C VAL A 110 8.56 3.70 6.01
N PHE A 111 7.38 3.15 5.71
CA PHE A 111 6.40 2.69 6.71
C PHE A 111 6.50 1.20 7.02
N LEU A 112 7.53 0.50 6.55
CA LEU A 112 7.86 -0.83 7.01
C LEU A 112 8.16 -0.75 8.52
N ALA A 113 7.53 -1.62 9.31
CA ALA A 113 7.78 -1.69 10.75
C ALA A 113 9.22 -2.19 10.98
N HIS A 114 10.11 -1.28 11.37
CA HIS A 114 11.55 -1.55 11.46
C HIS A 114 11.97 -2.33 12.72
N ASP A 115 11.04 -2.61 13.63
CA ASP A 115 11.23 -3.46 14.81
C ASP A 115 10.67 -4.88 14.62
N GLY A 116 10.21 -5.23 13.41
CA GLY A 116 9.62 -6.53 13.14
C GLY A 116 9.19 -6.70 11.68
N ARG A 117 7.99 -7.24 11.48
CA ARG A 117 7.33 -7.31 10.16
C ARG A 117 6.07 -6.48 10.17
N GLY A 118 5.69 -5.98 8.99
CA GLY A 118 4.41 -5.32 8.79
C GLY A 118 4.50 -3.84 8.50
N CYS A 119 3.33 -3.20 8.54
CA CYS A 119 3.17 -1.80 8.18
C CYS A 119 2.91 -1.00 9.45
N ALA A 120 3.76 -0.01 9.74
CA ALA A 120 3.63 0.87 10.89
C ALA A 120 2.26 1.58 10.92
N ILE A 121 1.69 1.92 9.75
CA ILE A 121 0.35 2.51 9.65
C ILE A 121 -0.72 1.55 10.16
N HIS A 122 -0.68 0.30 9.73
CA HIS A 122 -1.68 -0.69 10.15
C HIS A 122 -1.49 -1.04 11.64
N ARG A 123 -0.26 -1.20 12.10
CA ARG A 123 0.05 -1.46 13.51
C ARG A 123 -0.42 -0.32 14.41
N ALA A 124 -0.11 0.94 14.06
CA ALA A 124 -0.56 2.10 14.81
C ALA A 124 -2.10 2.17 14.91
N SER A 125 -2.81 1.75 13.85
CA SER A 125 -4.28 1.71 13.86
C SER A 125 -4.84 0.74 14.90
N ILE A 126 -4.22 -0.43 15.03
CA ILE A 126 -4.58 -1.44 16.02
C ILE A 126 -4.22 -0.95 17.43
N GLU A 127 -2.99 -0.49 17.63
CA GLU A 127 -2.49 -0.09 18.95
C GLU A 127 -3.19 1.15 19.52
N ALA A 128 -3.57 2.10 18.66
CA ALA A 128 -4.27 3.32 19.06
C ALA A 128 -5.79 3.29 18.81
N GLY A 129 -6.33 2.17 18.31
CA GLY A 129 -7.77 1.94 18.18
C GLY A 129 -8.49 2.85 17.17
N TRP A 130 -7.83 3.21 16.06
CA TRP A 130 -8.44 3.99 14.98
C TRP A 130 -8.62 3.17 13.71
N ASP A 131 -9.61 3.56 12.90
CA ASP A 131 -9.88 2.90 11.62
C ASP A 131 -8.85 3.31 10.57
N PHE A 132 -8.14 2.34 10.00
CA PHE A 132 -7.12 2.62 8.98
C PHE A 132 -7.68 2.96 7.60
N HIS A 133 -8.98 2.78 7.35
CA HIS A 133 -9.58 3.12 6.06
C HIS A 133 -9.47 4.64 5.79
N GLY A 134 -8.97 5.01 4.61
CA GLY A 134 -8.68 6.40 4.26
C GLY A 134 -7.36 6.94 4.82
N ILE A 135 -6.62 6.14 5.60
CA ILE A 135 -5.27 6.48 6.09
C ILE A 135 -4.24 5.54 5.46
N LYS A 136 -4.40 4.22 5.65
CA LYS A 136 -3.54 3.24 4.99
C LYS A 136 -3.83 3.30 3.48
N PRO A 137 -2.82 3.43 2.61
CA PRO A 137 -3.03 3.58 1.18
C PRO A 137 -3.92 2.48 0.61
N ASN A 138 -4.89 2.86 -0.24
CA ASN A 138 -5.82 1.91 -0.87
C ASN A 138 -5.06 0.76 -1.54
N ILE A 139 -4.03 1.06 -2.34
CA ILE A 139 -3.27 0.01 -3.04
C ILE A 139 -2.54 -0.95 -2.08
N CYS A 140 -2.15 -0.49 -0.89
CA CYS A 140 -1.55 -1.35 0.13
C CYS A 140 -2.59 -2.30 0.75
N ARG A 141 -3.86 -1.88 0.81
CA ARG A 141 -4.98 -2.68 1.32
C ARG A 141 -5.56 -3.61 0.27
N LEU A 142 -5.50 -3.20 -0.99
CA LEU A 142 -6.03 -3.93 -2.13
C LEU A 142 -4.99 -4.86 -2.77
N PHE A 143 -3.72 -4.79 -2.36
CA PHE A 143 -2.63 -5.56 -2.93
C PHE A 143 -3.01 -7.05 -3.09
N PRO A 144 -2.89 -7.63 -4.29
CA PRO A 144 -2.08 -7.16 -5.41
C PRO A 144 -2.79 -6.28 -6.44
N LEU A 145 -3.99 -5.78 -6.13
CA LEU A 145 -4.71 -4.87 -7.01
C LEU A 145 -4.16 -3.46 -6.91
N THR A 146 -4.18 -2.79 -8.06
CA THR A 146 -3.81 -1.38 -8.22
C THR A 146 -4.81 -0.69 -9.16
N TYR A 147 -4.71 0.63 -9.26
CA TYR A 147 -5.41 1.43 -10.28
C TYR A 147 -4.77 1.23 -11.67
N ASP A 148 -5.53 1.50 -12.74
CA ASP A 148 -5.08 1.35 -14.12
C ASP A 148 -4.27 2.61 -14.50
N SER A 149 -2.94 2.51 -14.47
CA SER A 149 -2.01 3.61 -14.77
C SER A 149 -1.53 3.57 -16.22
#